data_AF-A0A6M8NES8-F1
#
_entry.id   AF-A0A6M8NES8-F1
#
_cell.length_a   1.000
_cell.length_b   1.000
_cell.length_c   1.000
_cell.angle_alpha   90.00
_cell.angle_beta   90.00
_cell.angle_gamma   90.00
#
_symmetry.space_group_name_H-M   'P 1'
#
loop_
_entity.id
_entity.type
_entity.pdbx_description
1 polymer ?
#
loop_
_entity_poly.entity_id
_entity_poly.type
_entity_poly.pdbx_seq_one_letter_code
_entity_poly.pdbx_strand_id
1 'polypeptide(L)'
;MYLFGFGSLINLASAQKSFKRVLTQNDLISVKIKGYERVWNAVESIEFEDGIVNGVFLNIQKNENSILYGVVIKITEEELDVLKLREKNYSCITIKKESILTKNIDDDLIAFMTTKEDKLAKKDDKNSFIPLKYTQIVKNALENYDEEFKENFKQIFENYPFALKAGDYTFTDPIQNKAAREGTKNYNDSK
;
A
#
# COMPACT_ATOMS: atom_id res chain seq x y z
N MET A 1 7.54 -15.02 -7.98
CA MET A 1 7.48 -13.55 -8.15
C MET A 1 7.45 -12.90 -6.79
N TYR A 2 7.83 -11.63 -6.70
CA TYR A 2 7.89 -10.89 -5.45
C TYR A 2 7.11 -9.58 -5.56
N LEU A 3 6.21 -9.34 -4.61
CA LEU A 3 5.45 -8.10 -4.47
C LEU A 3 6.16 -7.18 -3.50
N PHE A 4 6.42 -5.94 -3.90
CA PHE A 4 6.86 -4.87 -3.02
C PHE A 4 5.66 -4.07 -2.50
N GLY A 5 5.46 -4.09 -1.18
CA GLY A 5 4.43 -3.35 -0.47
C GLY A 5 5.02 -2.19 0.33
N PHE A 6 4.52 -0.97 0.12
CA PHE A 6 5.02 0.24 0.79
C PHE A 6 3.93 1.05 1.52
N GLY A 7 2.66 0.67 1.36
CA GLY A 7 1.50 1.28 2.01
C GLY A 7 0.88 0.29 3.00
N SER A 8 -0.45 0.11 2.95
CA SER A 8 -1.14 -0.79 3.88
C SER A 8 -0.72 -2.26 3.78
N LEU A 9 -0.03 -2.70 2.73
CA LEU A 9 0.50 -4.07 2.60
C LEU A 9 1.60 -4.41 3.60
N ILE A 10 2.23 -3.42 4.26
CA ILE A 10 3.16 -3.69 5.37
C ILE A 10 2.43 -4.22 6.62
N ASN A 11 1.10 -4.06 6.68
CA ASN A 11 0.29 -4.57 7.78
C ASN A 11 -0.15 -6.00 7.44
N LEU A 12 0.21 -6.98 8.28
CA LEU A 12 -0.13 -8.39 8.06
C LEU A 12 -1.64 -8.62 7.84
N ALA A 13 -2.50 -8.03 8.68
CA ALA A 13 -3.94 -8.21 8.56
C ALA A 13 -4.53 -7.56 7.29
N SER A 14 -3.92 -6.48 6.81
CA SER A 14 -4.27 -5.86 5.52
C SER A 14 -3.76 -6.67 4.33
N ALA A 15 -2.53 -7.20 4.43
CA ALA A 15 -1.95 -8.06 3.40
C ALA A 15 -2.78 -9.33 3.23
N GLN A 16 -3.08 -10.04 4.33
CA GLN A 16 -3.86 -11.29 4.34
C GLN A 16 -5.15 -11.23 3.53
N LYS A 17 -5.81 -10.06 3.44
CA LYS A 17 -7.04 -9.89 2.66
C LYS A 17 -6.89 -10.18 1.17
N SER A 18 -5.67 -10.18 0.65
CA SER A 18 -5.36 -10.47 -0.75
C SER A 18 -4.81 -11.88 -0.98
N PHE A 19 -4.70 -12.70 0.07
CA PHE A 19 -4.06 -14.02 0.01
C PHE A 19 -5.02 -15.09 0.52
N LYS A 20 -5.14 -16.18 -0.24
CA LYS A 20 -5.91 -17.36 0.18
C LYS A 20 -5.15 -18.19 1.22
N ARG A 21 -3.82 -18.26 1.08
CA ARG A 21 -2.93 -18.85 2.08
C ARG A 21 -2.83 -17.95 3.31
N VAL A 22 -2.53 -18.55 4.46
CA VAL A 22 -2.26 -17.80 5.69
C VAL A 22 -0.86 -17.20 5.60
N LEU A 23 -0.78 -15.88 5.75
CA LEU A 23 0.48 -15.15 5.89
C LEU A 23 0.88 -15.06 7.37
N THR A 24 2.17 -15.03 7.60
CA THR A 24 2.78 -14.73 8.90
C THR A 24 3.63 -13.47 8.79
N GLN A 25 4.10 -12.90 9.91
CA GLN A 25 5.00 -11.75 9.87
C GLN A 25 6.32 -12.08 9.14
N ASN A 26 6.75 -13.34 9.13
CA ASN A 26 7.94 -13.78 8.42
C ASN A 26 7.77 -13.77 6.89
N ASP A 27 6.53 -13.76 6.39
CA ASP A 27 6.25 -13.60 4.95
C ASP A 27 6.41 -12.15 4.47
N LEU A 28 6.46 -11.18 5.39
CA LEU A 28 6.60 -9.74 5.11
C LEU A 28 8.06 -9.34 5.35
N ILE A 29 8.91 -9.60 4.36
CA ILE A 29 10.35 -9.40 4.47
C ILE A 29 10.68 -7.92 4.28
N SER A 30 11.21 -7.26 5.30
CA SER A 30 11.65 -5.86 5.21
C SER A 30 12.76 -5.69 4.15
N VAL A 31 12.57 -4.74 3.24
CA VAL A 31 13.57 -4.38 2.24
C VAL A 31 13.71 -2.88 2.06
N LYS A 32 14.85 -2.48 1.51
CA LYS A 32 15.15 -1.12 1.09
C LYS A 32 15.36 -1.09 -0.41
N ILE A 33 14.75 -0.14 -1.09
CA ILE A 33 14.99 0.12 -2.51
C ILE A 33 15.46 1.56 -2.72
N LYS A 34 16.32 1.81 -3.70
CA LYS A 34 16.69 3.15 -4.16
C LYS A 34 15.85 3.58 -5.37
N GLY A 35 15.77 4.89 -5.59
CA GLY A 35 15.15 5.44 -6.79
C GLY A 35 13.66 5.76 -6.66
N TYR A 36 13.11 5.60 -5.45
CA TYR A 36 11.70 5.86 -5.17
C TYR A 36 11.53 6.56 -3.82
N GLU A 37 10.45 7.32 -3.71
CA GLU A 37 9.99 7.92 -2.46
C GLU A 37 8.49 7.70 -2.27
N ARG A 38 8.04 7.76 -1.02
CA ARG A 38 6.64 7.57 -0.64
C ARG A 38 5.92 8.91 -0.63
N VAL A 39 4.75 8.98 -1.26
CA VAL A 39 3.96 10.23 -1.37
C VAL A 39 2.47 9.97 -1.18
N TRP A 40 1.74 10.96 -0.68
CA TRP A 40 0.27 10.93 -0.58
C TRP A 40 -0.35 11.57 -1.81
N ASN A 41 -0.57 10.80 -2.86
CA ASN A 41 -1.20 11.34 -4.06
C ASN A 41 -2.02 10.33 -4.87
N ALA A 42 -2.15 9.08 -4.46
CA ALA A 42 -3.02 8.15 -5.18
C ALA A 42 -4.49 8.40 -4.79
N VAL A 43 -5.34 8.65 -5.78
CA VAL A 43 -6.76 8.97 -5.59
C VAL A 43 -7.64 7.75 -5.84
N GLU A 44 -8.54 7.52 -4.90
CA GLU A 44 -9.61 6.54 -4.99
C GLU A 44 -10.95 7.16 -4.64
N SER A 45 -12.01 6.73 -5.30
CA SER A 45 -13.37 7.12 -4.90
C SER A 45 -13.80 6.27 -3.71
N ILE A 46 -14.09 6.93 -2.59
CA ILE A 46 -14.50 6.27 -1.35
C ILE A 46 -15.76 6.92 -0.79
N GLU A 47 -16.55 6.14 -0.07
CA GLU A 47 -17.76 6.58 0.59
C GLU A 47 -17.57 6.56 2.10
N PHE A 48 -17.79 7.70 2.74
CA PHE A 48 -18.00 7.82 4.18
C PHE A 48 -19.50 7.95 4.46
N GLU A 49 -19.89 7.94 5.73
CA GLU A 49 -21.29 8.13 6.16
C GLU A 49 -21.92 9.42 5.61
N ASP A 50 -21.12 10.47 5.44
CA ASP A 50 -21.56 11.80 4.96
C ASP A 50 -21.41 11.99 3.44
N GLY A 51 -21.02 10.95 2.70
CA GLY A 51 -21.05 10.92 1.24
C GLY A 51 -19.75 10.47 0.57
N ILE A 52 -19.75 10.58 -0.76
CA ILE A 52 -18.63 10.16 -1.62
C ILE A 52 -17.60 11.29 -1.73
N VAL A 53 -16.34 10.95 -1.48
CA VAL A 53 -15.19 11.85 -1.56
C VAL A 53 -14.02 11.17 -2.28
N ASN A 54 -13.00 11.96 -2.62
CA ASN A 54 -11.72 11.42 -3.08
C ASN A 54 -10.87 11.04 -1.86
N GLY A 55 -10.63 9.74 -1.69
CA GLY A 55 -9.66 9.22 -0.74
C GLY A 55 -8.25 9.32 -1.29
N VAL A 56 -7.33 9.93 -0.55
CA VAL A 56 -5.91 10.01 -0.88
C VAL A 56 -5.13 8.95 -0.10
N PHE A 57 -4.41 8.12 -0.84
CA PHE A 57 -3.66 6.97 -0.34
C PHE A 57 -2.16 7.10 -0.66
N LEU A 58 -1.35 6.27 -0.01
CA LEU A 58 0.09 6.22 -0.27
C LEU A 58 0.35 5.67 -1.67
N ASN A 59 1.23 6.36 -2.37
CA ASN A 59 1.81 5.98 -3.64
C ASN A 59 3.34 6.02 -3.52
N ILE A 60 4.01 5.60 -4.58
CA ILE A 60 5.43 5.87 -4.79
C ILE A 60 5.63 6.70 -6.04
N GLN A 61 6.72 7.45 -6.07
CA GLN A 61 7.17 8.14 -7.27
C GLN A 61 8.68 8.02 -7.41
N LYS A 62 9.19 8.20 -8.62
CA LYS A 62 10.62 8.13 -8.88
C LYS A 62 11.35 9.29 -8.22
N ASN A 63 12.38 8.97 -7.47
CA ASN A 63 13.36 9.92 -6.94
C ASN A 63 14.70 9.20 -6.76
N GLU A 64 15.64 9.44 -7.68
CA GLU A 64 16.94 8.75 -7.75
C GLU A 64 17.79 8.93 -6.49
N ASN A 65 17.53 9.98 -5.71
CA ASN A 65 18.28 10.28 -4.49
C ASN A 65 17.63 9.71 -3.22
N SER A 66 16.48 9.04 -3.36
CA SER A 66 15.70 8.55 -2.23
C SER A 66 15.85 7.04 -2.02
N ILE A 67 15.78 6.65 -0.74
CA ILE A 67 15.67 5.26 -0.31
C ILE A 67 14.28 5.06 0.30
N LEU A 68 13.58 4.07 -0.21
CA LEU A 68 12.25 3.70 0.23
C LEU A 68 12.29 2.34 0.94
N TYR A 69 11.66 2.30 2.11
CA TYR A 69 11.47 1.07 2.86
C TYR A 69 10.11 0.47 2.55
N GLY A 70 10.03 -0.85 2.56
CA GLY A 70 8.80 -1.58 2.37
C GLY A 70 9.01 -3.05 2.67
N VAL A 71 8.00 -3.86 2.38
CA VAL A 71 8.07 -5.30 2.52
C VAL A 71 8.08 -5.97 1.17
N VAL A 72 8.70 -7.13 1.10
CA VAL A 72 8.54 -8.06 -0.01
C VAL A 72 7.79 -9.29 0.44
N ILE A 73 6.78 -9.66 -0.34
CA ILE A 73 5.97 -10.86 -0.16
C ILE A 73 6.14 -11.72 -1.40
N LYS A 74 6.43 -13.02 -1.22
CA LYS A 74 6.44 -13.98 -2.33
C LYS A 74 5.02 -14.24 -2.81
N ILE A 75 4.79 -14.11 -4.11
CA ILE A 75 3.46 -14.27 -4.73
C ILE A 75 3.46 -15.25 -5.91
N THR A 76 2.30 -15.88 -6.14
CA THR A 76 1.94 -16.63 -7.36
C THR A 76 1.28 -15.75 -8.42
N GLU A 77 1.05 -16.29 -9.62
CA GLU A 77 0.27 -15.59 -10.67
C GLU A 77 -1.18 -15.36 -10.28
N GLU A 78 -1.80 -16.35 -9.64
CA GLU A 78 -3.17 -16.23 -9.13
C GLU A 78 -3.29 -15.11 -8.08
N GLU A 79 -2.34 -15.03 -7.15
CA GLU A 79 -2.28 -13.97 -6.14
C GLU A 79 -2.04 -12.60 -6.78
N LEU A 80 -1.21 -12.53 -7.83
CA LEU A 80 -0.99 -11.30 -8.59
C LEU A 80 -2.27 -10.79 -9.24
N ASP A 81 -3.10 -11.67 -9.79
CA ASP A 81 -4.35 -11.26 -10.44
C ASP A 81 -5.38 -10.73 -9.43
N VAL A 82 -5.47 -11.32 -8.24
CA VAL A 82 -6.27 -10.77 -7.14
C VAL A 82 -5.75 -9.39 -6.72
N LEU A 83 -4.43 -9.22 -6.63
CA LEU A 83 -3.81 -7.93 -6.28
C LEU A 83 -4.09 -6.85 -7.34
N LYS A 84 -4.06 -7.18 -8.64
CA LYS A 84 -4.43 -6.25 -9.71
C LYS A 84 -5.89 -5.75 -9.58
N LEU A 85 -6.81 -6.60 -9.11
CA LEU A 85 -8.20 -6.21 -8.87
C LEU A 85 -8.32 -5.27 -7.66
N ARG A 86 -7.56 -5.53 -6.60
CA ARG A 86 -7.49 -4.66 -5.41
C ARG A 86 -6.85 -3.30 -5.72
N GLU A 87 -5.79 -3.29 -6.50
CA GLU A 87 -4.97 -2.13 -6.82
C GLU A 87 -5.32 -1.53 -8.20
N LYS A 88 -6.57 -1.67 -8.65
CA LYS A 88 -7.03 -1.38 -10.02
C LYS A 88 -6.67 0.01 -10.58
N ASN A 89 -6.48 1.02 -9.73
CA ASN A 89 -6.15 2.39 -10.15
C ASN A 89 -4.64 2.67 -10.13
N TYR A 90 -3.86 1.73 -9.63
CA TYR A 90 -2.42 1.71 -9.76
C TYR A 90 -2.02 0.96 -11.03
N SER A 91 -0.91 1.38 -11.61
CA SER A 91 -0.24 0.60 -12.64
C SER A 91 0.68 -0.43 -11.99
N CYS A 92 0.62 -1.65 -12.48
CA CYS A 92 1.58 -2.69 -12.13
C CYS A 92 2.94 -2.34 -12.78
N ILE A 93 3.95 -2.08 -11.97
CA ILE A 93 5.30 -1.73 -12.41
C ILE A 93 6.33 -2.77 -11.95
N THR A 94 7.48 -2.77 -12.61
CA THR A 94 8.63 -3.57 -12.23
C THR A 94 9.72 -2.69 -11.63
N ILE A 95 10.10 -2.98 -10.39
CA ILE A 95 11.29 -2.43 -9.74
C ILE A 95 12.43 -3.41 -9.98
N LYS A 96 13.49 -2.91 -10.61
CA LYS A 96 14.63 -3.73 -10.99
C LYS A 96 15.43 -4.18 -9.77
N LYS A 97 15.93 -5.41 -9.79
CA LYS A 97 16.75 -5.95 -8.68
C LYS A 97 17.95 -5.09 -8.33
N GLU A 98 18.50 -4.35 -9.29
CA GLU A 98 19.62 -3.41 -9.09
C GLU A 98 19.23 -2.20 -8.20
N SER A 99 17.93 -1.95 -8.03
CA SER A 99 17.40 -0.96 -7.09
C SER A 99 17.26 -1.51 -5.68
N ILE A 100 17.37 -2.82 -5.46
CA ILE A 100 17.23 -3.43 -4.14
C ILE A 100 18.57 -3.33 -3.39
N LEU A 101 18.55 -2.76 -2.19
CA LEU A 101 19.74 -2.62 -1.35
C LEU A 101 19.87 -3.78 -0.34
N THR A 102 18.79 -4.52 -0.10
CA THR A 102 18.77 -5.69 0.77
C THR A 102 19.28 -6.93 0.01
N LYS A 103 20.36 -7.56 0.52
CA LYS A 103 21.14 -8.60 -0.19
C LYS A 103 20.44 -9.93 -0.47
N ASN A 104 19.20 -10.13 -0.04
CA ASN A 104 18.56 -11.45 -0.04
C ASN A 104 17.49 -11.63 -1.13
N ILE A 105 17.41 -10.71 -2.11
CA ILE A 105 16.44 -10.79 -3.20
C ILE A 105 17.15 -10.54 -4.53
N ASP A 106 17.23 -11.59 -5.34
CA ASP A 106 17.93 -11.58 -6.65
C ASP A 106 16.98 -11.46 -7.85
N ASP A 107 15.69 -11.21 -7.59
CA ASP A 107 14.62 -11.09 -8.58
C ASP A 107 14.09 -9.65 -8.65
N ASP A 108 13.55 -9.29 -9.81
CA ASP A 108 12.76 -8.07 -9.98
C ASP A 108 11.51 -8.10 -9.09
N LEU A 109 11.13 -6.94 -8.56
CA LEU A 109 9.93 -6.78 -7.73
C LEU A 109 8.78 -6.22 -8.56
N ILE A 110 7.58 -6.71 -8.28
CA ILE A 110 6.32 -6.13 -8.75
C ILE A 110 5.85 -5.12 -7.72
N ALA A 111 5.46 -3.92 -8.15
CA ALA A 111 4.82 -2.93 -7.28
C ALA A 111 3.62 -2.30 -7.98
N PHE A 112 2.76 -1.66 -7.19
CA PHE A 112 1.62 -0.91 -7.68
C PHE A 112 1.90 0.59 -7.50
N MET A 113 2.00 1.32 -8.60
CA MET A 113 2.29 2.76 -8.62
C MET A 113 1.24 3.49 -9.45
N THR A 114 0.62 4.52 -8.89
CA THR A 114 -0.31 5.37 -9.65
C THR A 114 0.51 6.29 -10.54
N THR A 115 0.28 6.18 -11.85
CA THR A 115 0.99 6.94 -12.91
C THR A 115 0.05 7.76 -13.78
N LYS A 116 -1.26 7.50 -13.71
CA LYS A 116 -2.27 8.21 -14.49
C LYS A 116 -2.61 9.54 -13.83
N GLU A 117 -2.53 10.63 -14.58
CA GLU A 117 -2.72 11.98 -14.05
C GLU A 117 -4.11 12.21 -13.44
N ASP A 118 -5.16 11.58 -13.98
CA ASP A 118 -6.53 11.66 -13.48
C ASP A 118 -6.74 10.89 -12.16
N LYS A 119 -5.75 10.09 -11.76
CA LYS A 119 -5.71 9.35 -10.48
C LYS A 119 -4.69 9.92 -9.49
N LEU A 120 -4.05 11.05 -9.83
CA LEU A 120 -3.13 11.74 -8.94
C LEU A 120 -3.80 12.97 -8.31
N ALA A 121 -3.78 13.03 -6.98
CA ALA A 121 -4.32 14.14 -6.21
C ALA A 121 -3.48 15.39 -6.43
N LYS A 122 -4.14 16.53 -6.64
CA LYS A 122 -3.50 17.85 -6.74
C LYS A 122 -3.70 18.60 -5.44
N LYS A 123 -2.72 19.44 -5.07
CA LYS A 123 -2.65 20.13 -3.77
C LYS A 123 -3.90 20.97 -3.43
N ASP A 124 -4.66 21.38 -4.44
CA ASP A 124 -5.85 22.24 -4.29
C ASP A 124 -7.18 21.48 -4.48
N ASP A 125 -7.15 20.15 -4.52
CA ASP A 125 -8.37 19.34 -4.67
C ASP A 125 -9.23 19.39 -3.40
N LYS A 126 -10.28 20.21 -3.43
CA LYS A 126 -11.14 20.50 -2.27
C LYS A 126 -11.92 19.30 -1.72
N ASN A 127 -12.12 18.25 -2.51
CA ASN A 127 -12.86 17.04 -2.09
C ASN A 127 -11.92 15.84 -1.83
N SER A 128 -10.64 16.10 -1.57
CA SER A 128 -9.62 15.08 -1.38
C SER A 128 -9.18 15.00 0.09
N PHE A 129 -9.30 13.81 0.67
CA PHE A 129 -9.04 13.56 2.09
C PHE A 129 -8.21 12.31 2.28
N ILE A 130 -7.29 12.33 3.24
CA ILE A 130 -6.57 11.13 3.68
C ILE A 130 -7.44 10.43 4.74
N PRO A 131 -7.85 9.16 4.54
CA PRO A 131 -8.65 8.46 5.55
C PRO A 131 -7.84 8.18 6.81
N LEU A 132 -8.28 8.69 7.95
CA LEU A 132 -7.58 8.53 9.23
C LEU A 132 -7.37 7.05 9.57
N LYS A 133 -8.40 6.21 9.32
CA LYS A 133 -8.34 4.76 9.52
C LYS A 133 -7.23 4.11 8.69
N TYR A 134 -6.98 4.59 7.47
CA TYR A 134 -5.88 4.09 6.66
C TYR A 134 -4.52 4.44 7.27
N THR A 135 -4.34 5.68 7.76
CA THR A 135 -3.09 6.06 8.45
C THR A 135 -2.84 5.20 9.69
N GLN A 136 -3.88 4.86 10.45
CA GLN A 136 -3.79 4.00 11.63
C GLN A 136 -3.36 2.57 11.25
N ILE A 137 -3.86 2.01 10.14
CA ILE A 137 -3.42 0.70 9.66
C ILE A 137 -1.91 0.68 9.40
N VAL A 138 -1.39 1.73 8.74
CA VAL A 138 0.04 1.85 8.45
C VAL A 138 0.83 2.04 9.73
N LYS A 139 0.42 2.96 10.62
CA LYS A 139 1.07 3.21 11.91
C LYS A 139 1.15 1.95 12.78
N ASN A 140 0.05 1.23 12.94
CA ASN A 140 0.01 0.01 13.77
C ASN A 140 0.91 -1.10 13.21
N ALA A 141 1.08 -1.14 11.88
CA ALA A 141 1.98 -2.12 11.28
C ALA A 141 3.43 -1.91 11.70
N LEU A 142 3.84 -0.65 11.86
CA LEU A 142 5.22 -0.24 12.18
C LEU A 142 5.73 -0.82 13.51
N GLU A 143 4.85 -1.23 14.42
CA GLU A 143 5.20 -1.91 15.67
C GLU A 143 5.99 -3.21 15.45
N ASN A 144 5.85 -3.84 14.27
CA ASN A 144 6.50 -5.11 13.93
C ASN A 144 7.86 -4.95 13.21
N TYR A 145 8.35 -3.71 13.07
CA TYR A 145 9.56 -3.40 12.31
C TYR A 145 10.62 -2.71 13.19
N ASP A 146 11.86 -2.66 12.70
CA ASP A 146 12.95 -1.97 13.39
C ASP A 146 12.82 -0.44 13.32
N GLU A 147 13.62 0.27 14.13
CA GLU A 147 13.58 1.74 14.22
C GLU A 147 13.97 2.44 12.91
N GLU A 148 14.86 1.84 12.10
CA GLU A 148 15.26 2.42 10.82
C GLU A 148 14.11 2.40 9.82
N PHE A 149 13.34 1.31 9.80
CA PHE A 149 12.12 1.17 9.01
C PHE A 149 11.06 2.17 9.47
N LYS A 150 10.86 2.33 10.79
CA LYS A 150 9.92 3.29 11.37
C LYS A 150 10.26 4.72 10.98
N GLU A 151 11.53 5.12 11.07
CA GLU A 151 11.97 6.49 10.76
C GLU A 151 11.72 6.81 9.28
N ASN A 152 11.88 5.85 8.36
CA ASN A 152 11.53 6.04 6.94
C ASN A 152 10.03 6.30 6.69
N PHE A 153 9.14 5.88 7.60
CA PHE A 153 7.70 6.16 7.53
C PHE A 153 7.31 7.44 8.28
N LYS A 154 8.16 7.98 9.15
CA LYS A 154 7.79 9.13 9.98
C LYS A 154 7.39 10.37 9.18
N GLN A 155 8.14 10.65 8.10
CA GLN A 155 7.93 11.82 7.24
C GLN A 155 6.50 11.88 6.65
N ILE A 156 5.90 10.73 6.36
CA ILE A 156 4.55 10.69 5.78
C ILE A 156 3.44 10.96 6.80
N PHE A 157 3.77 11.07 8.10
CA PHE A 157 2.80 11.32 9.18
C PHE A 157 2.91 12.70 9.82
N GLU A 158 3.99 13.44 9.55
CA GLU A 158 4.23 14.77 10.13
C GLU A 158 3.61 15.89 9.28
N ASN A 159 3.62 15.75 7.94
CA ASN A 159 3.19 16.80 7.02
C ASN A 159 2.21 16.24 5.97
N TYR A 160 0.97 15.97 6.39
CA TYR A 160 -0.06 15.51 5.45
C TYR A 160 -0.40 16.59 4.41
N PRO A 161 -0.33 16.28 3.10
CA PRO A 161 -0.65 17.25 2.06
C PRO A 161 -2.16 17.47 1.86
N PHE A 162 -2.99 16.63 2.49
CA PHE A 162 -4.46 16.72 2.46
C PHE A 162 -5.02 16.58 3.88
N ALA A 163 -6.22 17.09 4.09
CA ALA A 163 -6.90 16.97 5.38
C ALA A 163 -7.19 15.51 5.72
N LEU A 164 -7.04 15.16 7.00
CA LEU A 164 -7.44 13.86 7.53
C LEU A 164 -8.96 13.83 7.73
N LYS A 165 -9.61 12.76 7.27
CA LYS A 165 -11.04 12.51 7.51
C LYS A 165 -11.24 11.27 8.37
N ALA A 166 -11.93 11.45 9.49
CA ALA A 166 -12.31 10.36 10.39
C ALA A 166 -13.57 9.64 9.91
N GLY A 167 -13.82 8.47 10.47
CA GLY A 167 -14.94 7.61 10.10
C GLY A 167 -14.50 6.37 9.33
N ASP A 168 -15.45 5.44 9.20
CA ASP A 168 -15.29 4.27 8.34
C ASP A 168 -15.52 4.68 6.88
N TYR A 169 -14.79 4.01 5.99
CA TYR A 169 -14.95 4.20 4.56
C TYR A 169 -15.02 2.87 3.82
N THR A 170 -15.68 2.89 2.67
CA THR A 170 -15.70 1.79 1.71
C THR A 170 -15.21 2.30 0.35
N PHE A 171 -14.58 1.42 -0.43
CA PHE A 171 -14.35 1.70 -1.84
C PHE A 171 -15.69 1.65 -2.57
N THR A 172 -15.97 2.65 -3.41
CA THR A 172 -17.23 2.72 -4.16
C THR A 172 -17.32 1.68 -5.28
N ASP A 173 -16.19 1.08 -5.66
CA ASP A 173 -16.16 0.01 -6.65
C ASP A 173 -16.35 -1.37 -5.98
N PRO A 174 -17.41 -2.11 -6.36
CA PRO A 174 -17.71 -3.42 -5.79
C PRO A 174 -16.61 -4.47 -6.02
N ILE A 175 -15.90 -4.44 -7.15
CA ILE A 175 -14.84 -5.40 -7.48
C ILE A 175 -13.65 -5.15 -6.56
N GLN A 176 -13.24 -3.89 -6.42
CA GLN A 176 -12.18 -3.50 -5.51
C GLN A 176 -12.51 -3.83 -4.06
N ASN A 177 -13.74 -3.52 -3.64
CA ASN A 177 -14.20 -3.79 -2.28
C ASN A 177 -14.23 -5.30 -1.97
N LYS A 178 -14.67 -6.12 -2.94
CA LYS A 178 -14.64 -7.59 -2.83
C LYS A 178 -13.21 -8.12 -2.76
N ALA A 179 -12.33 -7.70 -3.67
CA ALA A 179 -10.92 -8.12 -3.69
C ALA A 179 -10.17 -7.71 -2.42
N ALA A 180 -10.49 -6.53 -1.86
CA ALA A 180 -9.96 -6.06 -0.58
C ALA A 180 -10.46 -6.87 0.63
N ARG A 181 -11.31 -7.89 0.45
CA ARG A 181 -11.86 -8.75 1.51
C ARG A 181 -11.72 -10.25 1.21
N GLU A 182 -11.08 -10.62 0.11
CA GLU A 182 -11.12 -11.99 -0.43
C GLU A 182 -10.51 -13.03 0.53
N GLY A 183 -9.39 -12.71 1.17
CA GLY A 183 -8.71 -13.58 2.14
C GLY A 183 -9.29 -13.58 3.55
N THR A 184 -10.33 -12.79 3.84
CA THR A 184 -10.87 -12.66 5.21
C THR A 184 -11.61 -13.92 5.68
N LYS A 185 -12.10 -14.77 4.76
CA LYS A 185 -12.78 -16.03 5.13
C LYS A 185 -11.84 -17.02 5.81
N ASN A 186 -10.58 -17.12 5.36
CA ASN A 186 -9.65 -18.13 5.86
C ASN A 186 -8.90 -17.70 7.13
N TYR A 187 -8.72 -16.38 7.35
CA TYR A 187 -7.99 -15.85 8.51
C TYR A 187 -8.72 -16.10 9.84
N ASN A 188 -10.05 -16.01 9.84
CA ASN A 188 -10.85 -16.24 11.05
C ASN A 188 -10.92 -17.72 11.47
N ASP A 189 -10.75 -18.65 10.51
CA ASP A 189 -10.74 -20.08 10.79
C ASP A 189 -9.37 -20.58 11.31
N SER A 190 -8.33 -19.74 11.19
CA SER A 190 -6.95 -20.04 11.58
C SER A 190 -6.51 -19.38 12.91
N LYS A 191 -7.44 -18.72 13.62
CA LYS A 191 -7.19 -18.05 14.90
C LYS A 191 -7.71 -18.84 16.10
#